data_AF-A0A9E2YNU1-F1
#
_entry.id   AF-A0A9E2YNU1-F1
#
_cell.length_a   1.000
_cell.length_b   1.000
_cell.length_c   1.000
_cell.angle_alpha   90.00
_cell.angle_beta   90.00
_cell.angle_gamma   90.00
#
_symmetry.space_group_name_H-M   'P 1'
#
loop_
_entity.id
_entity.type
_entity.pdbx_description
1 polymer ?
#
loop_
_entity_poly.entity_id
_entity_poly.type
_entity_poly.pdbx_seq_one_letter_code
_entity_poly.pdbx_strand_id
1 'polypeptide(L)'
;MSKKCAFVLVAIGLVSTAGLYGQKKADFSNFVVTGDSLTAGYQSAQLIETGQVVGYANVIAKQAGTSLNLPLIPAPGFPQIDLVNAFGTNQFAVPNPLSMFVLRSSNSPTKDLAVPGFTVEDYVWTVPKCVPDLSNPLTAPINIMASEILLDITNPLTGANCTGTPLSQMNMAVNMKPSTAIMWIGNNDALFSVLFGIGPTPLSQFAPTYHLAASTMASASKTLVIANLPDISKTAYLLSVPKLAALLHVPVGTVMSSLGLN
;
A
#
# COMPACT_ATOMS: atom_id res chain seq x y z
N MET A 1 -40.90 1.72 65.12
CA MET A 1 -40.87 1.12 63.76
C MET A 1 -41.47 2.11 62.78
N SER A 2 -40.65 2.70 61.90
CA SER A 2 -41.01 3.16 60.55
C SER A 2 -39.72 3.67 59.90
N LYS A 3 -39.06 2.81 59.12
CA LYS A 3 -37.87 3.18 58.35
C LYS A 3 -38.35 3.83 57.05
N LYS A 4 -38.10 5.12 56.87
CA LYS A 4 -38.27 5.80 55.58
C LYS A 4 -37.01 5.50 54.74
N CYS A 5 -37.16 4.70 53.70
CA CYS A 5 -36.10 4.49 52.71
C CYS A 5 -36.01 5.72 51.80
N ALA A 6 -34.88 6.43 51.85
CA ALA A 6 -34.52 7.43 50.85
C ALA A 6 -33.90 6.71 49.65
N PHE A 7 -34.57 6.76 48.50
CA PHE A 7 -33.98 6.36 47.23
C PHE A 7 -33.06 7.49 46.75
N VAL A 8 -31.75 7.26 46.78
CA VAL A 8 -30.77 8.09 46.08
C VAL A 8 -30.81 7.65 44.62
N LEU A 9 -31.40 8.49 43.76
CA LEU A 9 -31.23 8.40 42.31
C LEU A 9 -29.80 8.82 41.97
N VAL A 10 -28.90 7.85 41.87
CA VAL A 10 -27.60 8.06 41.22
C VAL A 10 -27.87 8.06 39.72
N ALA A 11 -28.08 9.25 39.16
CA ALA A 11 -27.99 9.46 37.73
C ALA A 11 -26.52 9.25 37.33
N ILE A 12 -26.16 8.02 36.97
CA ILE A 12 -24.91 7.75 36.26
C ILE A 12 -25.09 8.38 34.88
N GLY A 13 -24.64 9.62 34.74
CA GLY A 13 -24.49 10.25 33.44
C GLY A 13 -23.51 9.42 32.63
N LEU A 14 -24.03 8.60 31.72
CA LEU A 14 -23.33 8.20 30.51
C LEU A 14 -23.12 9.48 29.70
N VAL A 15 -22.12 10.28 30.10
CA VAL A 15 -21.53 11.26 29.20
C VAL A 15 -20.78 10.43 28.18
N SER A 16 -21.44 10.22 27.04
CA SER A 16 -20.88 9.70 25.82
C SER A 16 -19.59 10.47 25.50
N THR A 17 -18.44 9.89 25.86
CA THR A 17 -17.10 10.43 25.57
C THR A 17 -16.83 10.54 24.07
N ALA A 18 -17.67 9.93 23.22
CA ALA A 18 -17.65 10.09 21.77
C ALA A 18 -17.73 11.57 21.32
N GLY A 19 -18.47 12.42 22.05
CA GLY A 19 -18.61 13.85 21.70
C GLY A 19 -17.35 14.69 21.96
N LEU A 20 -16.44 14.24 22.83
CA LEU A 20 -15.20 14.96 23.15
C LEU A 20 -14.05 14.61 22.20
N TYR A 21 -14.04 13.42 21.60
CA TYR A 21 -13.06 13.03 20.59
C TYR A 21 -13.33 13.65 19.21
N GLY A 22 -14.58 14.01 18.91
CA GLY A 22 -14.97 14.65 17.64
C GLY A 22 -14.63 16.15 17.52
N GLN A 23 -14.05 16.77 18.54
CA GLN A 23 -13.80 18.23 18.59
C GLN A 23 -12.35 18.64 18.30
N LYS A 24 -11.41 17.68 18.16
CA LYS A 24 -10.02 18.00 17.86
C LYS A 24 -9.74 17.78 16.39
N LYS A 25 -9.63 18.88 15.63
CA LYS A 25 -9.17 18.87 14.24
C LYS A 25 -7.83 18.13 14.17
N ALA A 26 -7.71 17.18 13.22
CA ALA A 26 -6.45 16.47 13.01
C ALA A 26 -5.33 17.47 12.65
N ASP A 27 -4.15 17.24 13.23
CA ASP A 27 -2.96 18.07 13.03
C ASP A 27 -2.13 17.47 11.89
N PHE A 28 -2.08 18.15 10.74
CA PHE A 28 -1.35 17.72 9.54
C PHE A 28 0.04 18.36 9.40
N SER A 29 0.56 18.99 10.46
CA SER A 29 1.90 19.62 10.44
C SER A 29 3.05 18.62 10.18
N ASN A 30 2.86 17.36 10.55
CA ASN A 30 3.72 16.23 10.20
C ASN A 30 2.85 15.05 9.77
N PHE A 31 2.32 15.16 8.56
CA PHE A 31 1.47 14.14 7.93
C PHE A 31 2.35 13.06 7.27
N VAL A 32 2.17 11.80 7.66
CA VAL A 32 2.90 10.63 7.11
C VAL A 32 1.88 9.60 6.66
N VAL A 33 2.08 8.99 5.50
CA VAL A 33 1.24 7.88 5.06
C VAL A 33 2.07 6.62 4.84
N THR A 34 1.46 5.50 5.18
CA THR A 34 2.01 4.16 5.03
C THR A 34 0.99 3.23 4.41
N GLY A 35 1.47 2.20 3.74
CA GLY A 35 0.63 1.21 3.11
C GLY A 35 1.29 0.48 1.96
N ASP A 36 0.42 0.04 1.06
CA ASP A 36 0.78 -0.67 -0.16
C ASP A 36 0.55 0.18 -1.42
N SER A 37 0.33 -0.51 -2.54
CA SER A 37 0.08 0.02 -3.88
C SER A 37 -0.95 1.15 -3.91
N LEU A 38 -2.06 1.03 -3.17
CA LEU A 38 -3.14 2.01 -3.19
C LEU A 38 -2.69 3.36 -2.63
N THR A 39 -1.96 3.33 -1.52
CA THR A 39 -1.43 4.53 -0.86
C THR A 39 -0.33 5.17 -1.69
N ALA A 40 0.55 4.36 -2.28
CA ALA A 40 1.64 4.82 -3.14
C ALA A 40 1.18 5.47 -4.45
N GLY A 41 -0.12 5.40 -4.79
CA GLY A 41 -0.63 5.87 -6.08
C GLY A 41 -0.30 4.95 -7.26
N TYR A 42 0.04 3.69 -7.00
CA TYR A 42 0.32 2.67 -8.00
C TYR A 42 -0.96 2.31 -8.78
N GLN A 43 -0.92 2.48 -10.09
CA GLN A 43 -2.08 2.33 -10.96
C GLN A 43 -1.65 1.71 -12.29
N SER A 44 -2.56 1.00 -12.96
CA SER A 44 -2.28 0.35 -14.25
C SER A 44 -1.03 -0.55 -14.22
N ALA A 45 -0.80 -1.19 -13.07
CA ALA A 45 0.37 -2.02 -12.80
C ALA A 45 1.73 -1.29 -12.91
N GLN A 46 1.75 0.00 -12.54
CA GLN A 46 2.95 0.82 -12.56
C GLN A 46 2.94 1.88 -11.42
N LEU A 47 4.12 2.10 -10.83
CA LEU A 47 4.42 3.27 -10.00
C LEU A 47 5.00 4.37 -10.90
N ILE A 48 4.29 5.48 -11.03
CA ILE A 48 4.70 6.60 -11.87
C ILE A 48 4.13 7.90 -11.32
N GLU A 49 4.85 9.00 -11.52
CA GLU A 49 4.54 10.32 -10.98
C GLU A 49 3.10 10.76 -11.26
N THR A 50 2.58 10.45 -12.46
CA THR A 50 1.23 10.83 -12.88
C THR A 50 0.15 10.13 -12.04
N GLY A 51 0.42 8.91 -11.57
CA GLY A 51 -0.43 8.20 -10.60
C GLY A 51 -0.23 8.70 -9.17
N GLN A 52 1.02 8.95 -8.77
CA GLN A 52 1.36 9.40 -7.42
C GLN A 52 0.75 10.78 -7.09
N VAL A 53 0.80 11.73 -8.02
CA VAL A 53 0.29 13.10 -7.78
C VAL A 53 -1.23 13.19 -7.66
N VAL A 54 -1.96 12.18 -8.15
CA VAL A 54 -3.43 12.06 -8.05
C VAL A 54 -3.88 11.00 -7.04
N GLY A 55 -2.94 10.30 -6.39
CA GLY A 55 -3.25 9.32 -5.35
C GLY A 55 -4.02 9.92 -4.18
N TYR A 56 -4.89 9.13 -3.55
CA TYR A 56 -5.82 9.62 -2.53
C TYR A 56 -5.09 10.32 -1.37
N ALA A 57 -3.92 9.81 -0.97
CA ALA A 57 -3.12 10.37 0.11
C ALA A 57 -2.68 11.80 -0.20
N ASN A 58 -2.24 12.05 -1.44
CA ASN A 58 -1.86 13.39 -1.88
C ASN A 58 -3.09 14.31 -2.06
N VAL A 59 -4.25 13.76 -2.45
CA VAL A 59 -5.50 14.51 -2.49
C VAL A 59 -5.89 14.98 -1.07
N ILE A 60 -5.79 14.10 -0.07
CA ILE A 60 -6.02 14.46 1.34
C ILE A 60 -5.03 15.53 1.79
N ALA A 61 -3.74 15.38 1.49
CA ALA A 61 -2.71 16.35 1.85
C ALA A 61 -3.03 17.75 1.28
N LYS A 62 -3.35 17.82 -0.02
CA LYS A 62 -3.76 19.05 -0.71
C LYS A 62 -4.99 19.68 -0.07
N GLN A 63 -6.03 18.88 0.25
CA GLN A 63 -7.25 19.36 0.92
C GLN A 63 -6.98 19.83 2.36
N ALA A 64 -6.00 19.23 3.04
CA ALA A 64 -5.56 19.64 4.37
C ALA A 64 -4.61 20.86 4.36
N GLY A 65 -4.17 21.33 3.17
CA GLY A 65 -3.23 22.44 3.03
C GLY A 65 -1.80 22.09 3.44
N THR A 66 -1.40 20.81 3.35
CA THR A 66 -0.04 20.33 3.65
C THR A 66 0.60 19.66 2.43
N SER A 67 1.92 19.49 2.44
CA SER A 67 2.66 18.75 1.41
C SER A 67 3.03 17.36 1.94
N LEU A 68 2.71 16.32 1.17
CA LEU A 68 3.05 14.94 1.50
C LEU A 68 4.45 14.52 1.01
N ASN A 69 5.24 15.44 0.40
CA ASN A 69 6.53 15.16 -0.23
C ASN A 69 6.64 13.73 -0.82
N LEU A 70 6.10 13.53 -2.02
CA LEU A 70 5.99 12.20 -2.64
C LEU A 70 7.34 11.70 -3.20
N PRO A 71 7.61 10.38 -3.20
CA PRO A 71 8.78 9.79 -3.83
C PRO A 71 8.51 9.61 -5.33
N LEU A 72 8.42 10.72 -6.08
CA LEU A 72 7.96 10.72 -7.47
C LEU A 72 8.88 9.91 -8.39
N ILE A 73 8.34 8.87 -9.03
CA ILE A 73 9.02 8.08 -10.05
C ILE A 73 8.67 8.65 -11.43
N PRO A 74 9.59 9.32 -12.14
CA PRO A 74 9.29 9.92 -13.43
C PRO A 74 9.03 8.86 -14.50
N ALA A 75 8.46 9.27 -15.62
CA ALA A 75 8.33 8.40 -16.79
C ALA A 75 9.69 7.78 -17.17
N PRO A 76 9.74 6.49 -17.57
CA PRO A 76 8.61 5.61 -17.87
C PRO A 76 7.95 4.92 -16.67
N GLY A 77 8.30 5.22 -15.41
CA GLY A 77 7.76 4.55 -14.23
C GLY A 77 8.37 3.17 -13.97
N PHE A 78 7.84 2.45 -12.99
CA PHE A 78 8.26 1.08 -12.69
C PHE A 78 7.16 0.20 -12.06
N PRO A 79 7.04 -1.09 -12.44
CA PRO A 79 7.64 -1.70 -13.63
C PRO A 79 7.23 -0.97 -14.92
N GLN A 80 8.07 -1.01 -15.95
CA GLN A 80 7.67 -0.52 -17.26
C GLN A 80 6.61 -1.44 -17.87
N ILE A 81 5.74 -0.89 -18.72
CA ILE A 81 4.64 -1.64 -19.36
C ILE A 81 5.03 -1.94 -20.80
N ASP A 82 5.06 -3.21 -21.15
CA ASP A 82 5.24 -3.68 -22.53
C ASP A 82 3.89 -3.94 -23.19
N LEU A 83 3.83 -3.75 -24.51
CA LEU A 83 2.68 -4.16 -25.33
C LEU A 83 2.99 -5.50 -25.98
N VAL A 84 2.28 -6.55 -25.56
CA VAL A 84 2.41 -7.89 -26.14
C VAL A 84 1.21 -8.23 -27.01
N ASN A 85 1.47 -8.83 -28.17
CA ASN A 85 0.42 -9.36 -29.02
C ASN A 85 -0.09 -10.68 -28.43
N ALA A 86 -1.39 -10.77 -28.17
CA ALA A 86 -2.06 -12.00 -27.75
C ALA A 86 -3.40 -12.16 -28.48
N PHE A 87 -3.88 -13.41 -28.58
CA PHE A 87 -5.14 -13.73 -29.26
C PHE A 87 -5.22 -13.13 -30.68
N GLY A 88 -4.18 -13.33 -31.49
CA GLY A 88 -4.06 -12.77 -32.84
C GLY A 88 -3.32 -11.42 -32.85
N THR A 89 -4.01 -10.34 -33.24
CA THR A 89 -3.46 -8.99 -33.35
C THR A 89 -3.79 -8.07 -32.16
N ASN A 90 -4.43 -8.59 -31.11
CA ASN A 90 -4.80 -7.78 -29.96
C ASN A 90 -3.55 -7.48 -29.10
N GLN A 91 -3.40 -6.24 -28.67
CA GLN A 91 -2.29 -5.82 -27.81
C GLN A 91 -2.73 -5.73 -26.36
N PHE A 92 -1.90 -6.24 -25.46
CA PHE A 92 -2.10 -6.19 -24.02
C PHE A 92 -0.94 -5.47 -23.36
N ALA A 93 -1.27 -4.55 -22.46
CA ALA A 93 -0.33 -3.95 -21.53
C ALA A 93 0.06 -4.99 -20.47
N VAL A 94 1.34 -5.34 -20.42
CA VAL A 94 1.89 -6.30 -19.46
C VAL A 94 3.07 -5.67 -18.73
N PRO A 95 3.10 -5.73 -17.38
CA PRO A 95 4.26 -5.26 -16.63
C PRO A 95 5.50 -6.08 -16.98
N ASN A 96 6.60 -5.39 -17.23
CA ASN A 96 7.92 -5.98 -17.40
C ASN A 96 8.69 -5.87 -16.07
N PRO A 97 8.65 -6.90 -15.21
CA PRO A 97 9.31 -6.87 -13.90
C PRO A 97 10.84 -6.80 -13.98
N LEU A 98 11.41 -7.08 -15.16
CA LEU A 98 12.85 -7.02 -15.43
C LEU A 98 13.27 -5.72 -16.12
N SER A 99 12.34 -4.79 -16.32
CA SER A 99 12.64 -3.48 -16.89
C SER A 99 13.62 -2.71 -16.01
N MET A 100 14.41 -1.82 -16.63
CA MET A 100 15.30 -0.95 -15.88
C MET A 100 14.49 -0.03 -14.99
N PHE A 101 14.83 -0.01 -13.70
CA PHE A 101 14.24 0.90 -12.73
C PHE A 101 14.61 2.35 -13.01
N VAL A 102 13.68 3.27 -12.72
CA VAL A 102 13.86 4.71 -12.88
C VAL A 102 13.94 5.35 -11.50
N LEU A 103 15.05 6.04 -11.22
CA LEU A 103 15.23 6.76 -9.96
C LEU A 103 14.17 7.83 -9.75
N ARG A 104 13.76 8.02 -8.50
CA ARG A 104 12.87 9.11 -8.10
C ARG A 104 13.48 10.47 -8.44
N SER A 105 12.62 11.46 -8.71
CA SER A 105 13.04 12.80 -9.14
C SER A 105 13.71 13.63 -8.01
N SER A 106 13.52 13.23 -6.75
CA SER A 106 14.03 13.95 -5.58
C SER A 106 14.42 12.98 -4.46
N ASN A 107 15.62 13.16 -3.90
CA ASN A 107 16.09 12.42 -2.73
C ASN A 107 15.66 13.02 -1.40
N SER A 108 14.77 14.03 -1.42
CA SER A 108 14.25 14.61 -0.18
C SER A 108 13.45 13.55 0.59
N PRO A 109 13.60 13.41 1.92
CA PRO A 109 12.90 12.40 2.70
C PRO A 109 11.38 12.44 2.46
N THR A 110 10.84 11.39 1.84
CA THR A 110 9.41 11.30 1.52
C THR A 110 8.55 11.18 2.78
N LYS A 111 7.31 11.64 2.73
CA LYS A 111 6.29 11.38 3.76
C LYS A 111 5.22 10.39 3.31
N ASP A 112 5.26 9.97 2.05
CA ASP A 112 4.58 8.78 1.56
C ASP A 112 5.58 7.62 1.51
N LEU A 113 5.45 6.72 2.49
CA LEU A 113 6.31 5.56 2.67
C LEU A 113 5.70 4.29 2.09
N ALA A 114 4.55 4.38 1.42
CA ALA A 114 3.85 3.20 0.95
C ALA A 114 4.61 2.49 -0.15
N VAL A 115 4.71 1.15 -0.05
CA VAL A 115 5.49 0.34 -0.99
C VAL A 115 4.54 -0.60 -1.73
N PRO A 116 4.40 -0.48 -3.06
CA PRO A 116 3.56 -1.39 -3.81
C PRO A 116 3.98 -2.86 -3.65
N GLY A 117 2.98 -3.71 -3.40
CA GLY A 117 3.17 -5.14 -3.18
C GLY A 117 3.46 -5.57 -1.74
N PHE A 118 3.67 -4.66 -0.78
CA PHE A 118 3.85 -5.05 0.63
C PHE A 118 2.60 -5.73 1.20
N THR A 119 2.82 -6.85 1.91
CA THR A 119 1.87 -7.44 2.86
C THR A 119 1.97 -6.74 4.22
N VAL A 120 1.10 -7.09 5.18
CA VAL A 120 1.27 -6.64 6.57
C VAL A 120 2.58 -7.12 7.17
N GLU A 121 3.03 -8.34 6.81
CA GLU A 121 4.33 -8.86 7.28
C GLU A 121 5.50 -8.01 6.77
N ASP A 122 5.50 -7.69 5.47
CA ASP A 122 6.54 -6.85 4.87
C ASP A 122 6.58 -5.46 5.50
N TYR A 123 5.40 -4.87 5.70
CA TYR A 123 5.26 -3.56 6.34
C TYR A 123 5.96 -3.49 7.70
N VAL A 124 5.81 -4.54 8.52
CA VAL A 124 6.34 -4.59 9.88
C VAL A 124 7.83 -4.96 9.87
N TRP A 125 8.22 -5.96 9.08
CA TRP A 125 9.50 -6.66 9.24
C TRP A 125 10.49 -6.49 8.09
N THR A 126 10.05 -6.21 6.87
CA THR A 126 10.95 -6.13 5.73
C THR A 126 11.81 -4.89 5.83
N VAL A 127 13.12 -5.10 5.99
CA VAL A 127 14.15 -4.06 5.95
C VAL A 127 14.78 -4.08 4.55
N PRO A 128 14.64 -3.01 3.75
CA PRO A 128 15.14 -3.00 2.38
C PRO A 128 16.66 -3.04 2.33
N LYS A 129 17.18 -3.76 1.33
CA LYS A 129 18.62 -3.90 1.10
C LYS A 129 19.09 -2.85 0.10
N CYS A 130 20.29 -2.34 0.32
CA CYS A 130 20.93 -1.40 -0.61
C CYS A 130 21.03 -1.97 -2.04
N VAL A 131 21.38 -3.25 -2.13
CA VAL A 131 21.27 -4.05 -3.34
C VAL A 131 20.01 -4.91 -3.18
N PRO A 132 18.92 -4.61 -3.91
CA PRO A 132 17.69 -5.39 -3.84
C PRO A 132 17.92 -6.86 -4.21
N ASP A 133 17.18 -7.77 -3.56
CA ASP A 133 17.20 -9.18 -3.94
C ASP A 133 16.35 -9.39 -5.20
N LEU A 134 17.00 -9.82 -6.28
CA LEU A 134 16.39 -10.04 -7.59
C LEU A 134 16.18 -11.52 -7.92
N SER A 135 16.46 -12.43 -6.98
CA SER A 135 16.46 -13.88 -7.22
C SER A 135 15.07 -14.45 -7.54
N ASN A 136 14.01 -13.84 -7.00
CA ASN A 136 12.63 -14.23 -7.26
C ASN A 136 11.93 -13.15 -8.10
N PRO A 137 11.56 -13.45 -9.37
CA PRO A 137 10.90 -12.50 -10.26
C PRO A 137 9.58 -11.91 -9.73
N LEU A 138 8.87 -12.61 -8.83
CA LEU A 138 7.63 -12.11 -8.24
C LEU A 138 7.89 -11.03 -7.18
N THR A 139 8.96 -11.17 -6.39
CA THR A 139 9.29 -10.23 -5.31
C THR A 139 10.35 -9.20 -5.71
N ALA A 140 11.09 -9.43 -6.79
CA ALA A 140 12.12 -8.51 -7.27
C ALA A 140 11.60 -7.07 -7.50
N PRO A 141 10.44 -6.84 -8.16
CA PRO A 141 9.90 -5.49 -8.29
C PRO A 141 9.56 -4.83 -6.95
N ILE A 142 9.03 -5.61 -6.01
CA ILE A 142 8.68 -5.14 -4.66
C ILE A 142 9.94 -4.71 -3.92
N ASN A 143 11.01 -5.52 -3.98
CA ASN A 143 12.29 -5.22 -3.35
C ASN A 143 12.93 -3.96 -3.93
N ILE A 144 12.88 -3.78 -5.25
CA ILE A 144 13.40 -2.57 -5.90
C ILE A 144 12.62 -1.34 -5.41
N MET A 145 11.28 -1.37 -5.44
CA MET A 145 10.46 -0.25 -4.97
C MET A 145 10.66 0.03 -3.48
N ALA A 146 10.78 -1.01 -2.64
CA ALA A 146 11.06 -0.86 -1.22
C ALA A 146 12.39 -0.13 -0.99
N SER A 147 13.44 -0.52 -1.70
CA SER A 147 14.74 0.15 -1.62
C SER A 147 14.68 1.59 -2.11
N GLU A 148 13.96 1.88 -3.20
CA GLU A 148 13.81 3.25 -3.70
C GLU A 148 13.05 4.16 -2.74
N ILE A 149 11.99 3.65 -2.11
CA ILE A 149 11.09 4.48 -1.29
C ILE A 149 11.64 4.64 0.13
N LEU A 150 12.15 3.57 0.73
CA LEU A 150 12.48 3.52 2.16
C LEU A 150 13.96 3.73 2.47
N LEU A 151 14.83 3.74 1.46
CA LEU A 151 16.22 4.13 1.63
C LEU A 151 16.45 5.51 1.02
N ASP A 152 17.38 6.25 1.60
CA ASP A 152 17.97 7.41 0.93
C ASP A 152 19.04 6.91 -0.05
N ILE A 153 18.57 6.28 -1.13
CA ILE A 153 19.47 5.77 -2.17
C ILE A 153 19.76 6.84 -3.20
N THR A 154 21.05 7.04 -3.45
CA THR A 154 21.51 7.22 -4.82
C THR A 154 21.73 5.82 -5.40
N ASN A 155 21.02 5.48 -6.48
CA ASN A 155 21.23 4.35 -7.40
C ASN A 155 21.11 2.88 -6.89
N PRO A 156 19.96 2.18 -7.12
CA PRO A 156 19.76 0.76 -6.82
C PRO A 156 20.39 -0.22 -7.83
N LEU A 157 20.93 0.23 -8.98
CA LEU A 157 21.41 -0.65 -10.05
C LEU A 157 22.90 -0.48 -10.44
N THR A 158 23.55 0.64 -10.05
CA THR A 158 24.96 0.91 -10.37
C THR A 158 25.89 1.04 -9.15
N GLY A 159 25.40 0.73 -7.95
CA GLY A 159 26.22 0.61 -6.74
C GLY A 159 26.57 1.92 -6.04
N ALA A 160 25.58 2.70 -5.58
CA ALA A 160 25.85 3.84 -4.70
C ALA A 160 25.55 3.60 -3.22
N ASN A 161 26.18 4.45 -2.40
CA ASN A 161 26.24 4.38 -0.95
C ASN A 161 24.87 4.60 -0.32
N CYS A 162 24.19 3.53 0.07
CA CYS A 162 23.11 3.65 1.04
C CYS A 162 23.72 4.08 2.38
N THR A 163 23.29 5.24 2.87
CA THR A 163 23.75 5.77 4.16
C THR A 163 22.64 5.61 5.20
N GLY A 164 23.03 5.34 6.44
CA GLY A 164 22.11 5.14 7.56
C GLY A 164 21.69 3.68 7.78
N THR A 165 21.00 3.45 8.89
CA THR A 165 20.47 2.14 9.26
C THR A 165 19.13 1.93 8.55
N PRO A 166 19.00 0.93 7.67
CA PRO A 166 17.75 0.66 6.98
C PRO A 166 16.68 0.23 7.98
N LEU A 167 15.44 0.69 7.78
CA LEU A 167 14.30 0.40 8.64
C LEU A 167 13.19 -0.22 7.80
N SER A 168 12.32 -1.00 8.44
CA SER A 168 11.05 -1.36 7.83
C SER A 168 10.16 -0.14 7.65
N GLN A 169 9.16 -0.25 6.78
CA GLN A 169 8.21 0.84 6.53
C GLN A 169 7.58 1.35 7.83
N MET A 170 7.14 0.42 8.69
CA MET A 170 6.59 0.76 10.01
C MET A 170 7.60 1.51 10.87
N ASN A 171 8.82 1.00 11.02
CA ASN A 171 9.82 1.62 11.90
C ASN A 171 10.29 2.98 11.37
N MET A 172 10.36 3.16 10.06
CA MET A 172 10.63 4.45 9.44
C MET A 172 9.52 5.46 9.77
N ALA A 173 8.26 5.06 9.65
CA ALA A 173 7.11 5.90 9.99
C ALA A 173 7.08 6.27 11.49
N VAL A 174 7.36 5.31 12.37
CA VAL A 174 7.47 5.54 13.83
C VAL A 174 8.54 6.59 14.13
N ASN A 175 9.71 6.50 13.49
CA ASN A 175 10.81 7.45 13.69
C ASN A 175 10.46 8.87 13.22
N MET A 176 9.51 9.01 12.31
CA MET A 176 9.02 10.33 11.89
C MET A 176 8.10 11.01 12.91
N LYS A 177 7.60 10.30 13.94
CA LYS A 177 6.71 10.82 15.00
C LYS A 177 5.50 11.62 14.44
N PRO A 178 4.60 10.99 13.66
CA PRO A 178 3.57 11.69 12.91
C PRO A 178 2.60 12.47 13.82
N SER A 179 2.22 13.67 13.41
CA SER A 179 1.08 14.35 14.03
C SER A 179 -0.24 13.71 13.57
N THR A 180 -0.30 13.31 12.30
CA THR A 180 -1.34 12.47 11.74
C THR A 180 -0.70 11.42 10.84
N ALA A 181 -1.11 10.17 10.98
CA ALA A 181 -0.73 9.09 10.09
C ALA A 181 -1.95 8.46 9.41
N ILE A 182 -1.82 8.05 8.14
CA ILE A 182 -2.73 7.08 7.52
C ILE A 182 -1.95 5.77 7.36
N MET A 183 -2.51 4.66 7.84
CA MET A 183 -2.01 3.32 7.57
C MET A 183 -3.09 2.52 6.82
N TRP A 184 -2.82 2.18 5.57
CA TRP A 184 -3.69 1.32 4.77
C TRP A 184 -2.90 0.17 4.15
N ILE A 185 -2.95 -0.98 4.81
CA ILE A 185 -2.13 -2.16 4.49
C ILE A 185 -2.96 -3.43 4.65
N GLY A 186 -2.58 -4.48 3.92
CA GLY A 186 -3.18 -5.81 4.01
C GLY A 186 -3.94 -6.23 2.77
N ASN A 187 -3.99 -5.39 1.73
CA ASN A 187 -4.67 -5.73 0.50
C ASN A 187 -3.95 -6.90 -0.22
N ASN A 188 -2.62 -6.88 -0.22
CA ASN A 188 -1.80 -7.91 -0.87
C ASN A 188 -1.87 -9.29 -0.18
N ASP A 189 -2.13 -9.33 1.12
CA ASP A 189 -2.35 -10.57 1.89
C ASP A 189 -3.50 -11.42 1.33
N ALA A 190 -4.49 -10.78 0.72
CA ALA A 190 -5.57 -11.47 0.00
C ALA A 190 -5.37 -11.46 -1.51
N LEU A 191 -4.96 -10.34 -2.11
CA LEU A 191 -4.88 -10.16 -3.57
C LEU A 191 -3.91 -11.15 -4.23
N PHE A 192 -2.77 -11.45 -3.62
CA PHE A 192 -1.78 -12.35 -4.21
C PHE A 192 -2.30 -13.78 -4.39
N SER A 193 -3.25 -14.22 -3.55
CA SER A 193 -3.89 -15.52 -3.74
C SER A 193 -4.65 -15.62 -5.06
N VAL A 194 -5.30 -14.52 -5.46
CA VAL A 194 -6.05 -14.42 -6.70
C VAL A 194 -5.12 -14.24 -7.90
N LEU A 195 -4.04 -13.46 -7.76
CA LEU A 195 -3.13 -13.17 -8.87
C LEU A 195 -2.15 -14.31 -9.18
N PHE A 196 -1.69 -15.04 -8.16
CA PHE A 196 -0.61 -16.01 -8.29
C PHE A 196 -0.99 -17.44 -7.92
N GLY A 197 -2.25 -17.68 -7.54
CA GLY A 197 -2.74 -19.01 -7.17
C GLY A 197 -2.11 -19.57 -5.89
N ILE A 198 -1.50 -18.71 -5.07
CA ILE A 198 -0.99 -19.05 -3.74
C ILE A 198 -2.10 -18.97 -2.69
N GLY A 199 -1.90 -19.53 -1.50
CA GLY A 199 -2.83 -19.32 -0.38
C GLY A 199 -2.78 -17.85 0.09
N PRO A 200 -3.91 -17.27 0.54
CA PRO A 200 -3.87 -15.97 1.22
C PRO A 200 -3.10 -16.08 2.53
N THR A 201 -2.61 -14.96 3.07
CA THR A 201 -1.98 -14.94 4.40
C THR A 201 -2.96 -15.55 5.42
N PRO A 202 -2.58 -16.60 6.17
CA PRO A 202 -3.46 -17.22 7.16
C PRO A 202 -3.92 -16.21 8.20
N LEU A 203 -5.19 -16.27 8.63
CA LEU A 203 -5.73 -15.37 9.65
C LEU A 203 -4.94 -15.41 10.97
N SER A 204 -4.39 -16.58 11.32
CA SER A 204 -3.53 -16.77 12.49
C SER A 204 -2.21 -15.98 12.41
N GLN A 205 -1.76 -15.60 11.21
CA GLN A 205 -0.59 -14.75 10.98
C GLN A 205 -1.01 -13.29 10.76
N PHE A 206 -2.03 -13.06 9.93
CA PHE A 206 -2.51 -11.72 9.58
C PHE A 206 -2.99 -10.94 10.81
N ALA A 207 -3.91 -11.52 11.59
CA ALA A 207 -4.56 -10.81 12.69
C ALA A 207 -3.57 -10.29 13.77
N PRO A 208 -2.64 -11.11 14.32
CA PRO A 208 -1.68 -10.59 15.29
C PRO A 208 -0.71 -9.57 14.68
N THR A 209 -0.27 -9.76 13.44
CA THR A 209 0.69 -8.85 12.79
C THR A 209 0.03 -7.50 12.47
N TYR A 210 -1.22 -7.50 12.01
CA TYR A 210 -1.98 -6.28 11.78
C TYR A 210 -2.27 -5.55 13.10
N HIS A 211 -2.58 -6.27 14.18
CA HIS A 211 -2.77 -5.67 15.49
C HIS A 211 -1.48 -5.01 16.00
N LEU A 212 -0.33 -5.67 15.82
CA LEU A 212 0.97 -5.08 16.12
C LEU A 212 1.19 -3.79 15.31
N ALA A 213 1.03 -3.84 13.99
CA ALA A 213 1.16 -2.67 13.11
C ALA A 213 0.28 -1.49 13.56
N ALA A 214 -1.01 -1.75 13.79
CA ALA A 214 -1.98 -0.74 14.19
C ALA A 214 -1.67 -0.15 15.57
N SER A 215 -1.35 -0.99 16.56
CA SER A 215 -1.04 -0.54 17.93
C SER A 215 0.26 0.26 18.01
N THR A 216 1.29 -0.17 17.28
CA THR A 216 2.56 0.55 17.17
C THR A 216 2.36 1.93 16.52
N MET A 217 1.64 1.99 15.40
CA MET A 217 1.38 3.27 14.72
C MET A 217 0.47 4.19 15.52
N ALA A 218 -0.52 3.64 16.25
CA ALA A 218 -1.38 4.41 17.15
C ALA A 218 -0.59 5.02 18.30
N SER A 219 0.43 4.30 18.80
CA SER A 219 1.32 4.79 19.86
C SER A 219 2.30 5.85 19.35
N ALA A 220 2.75 5.74 18.11
CA ALA A 220 3.73 6.64 17.51
C ALA A 220 3.12 7.94 16.94
N SER A 221 1.81 7.97 16.71
CA SER A 221 1.11 9.07 16.04
C SER A 221 0.12 9.75 16.98
N LYS A 222 -0.05 11.09 16.89
CA LYS A 222 -1.11 11.75 17.68
C LYS A 222 -2.51 11.42 17.16
N THR A 223 -2.65 11.14 15.87
CA THR A 223 -3.88 10.68 15.23
C THR A 223 -3.51 9.62 14.20
N LEU A 224 -4.13 8.45 14.30
CA LEU A 224 -3.99 7.38 13.30
C LEU A 224 -5.34 7.19 12.61
N VAL A 225 -5.32 7.22 11.28
CA VAL A 225 -6.42 6.79 10.43
C VAL A 225 -6.04 5.43 9.85
N ILE A 226 -6.95 4.48 9.96
CA ILE A 226 -6.85 3.18 9.30
C ILE A 226 -8.01 3.05 8.30
N ALA A 227 -7.77 2.36 7.20
CA ALA A 227 -8.81 2.05 6.22
C ALA A 227 -9.05 0.54 6.15
N ASN A 228 -10.28 0.17 5.78
CA ASN A 228 -10.67 -1.22 5.61
C ASN A 228 -10.03 -1.80 4.34
N LEU A 229 -9.83 -3.11 4.32
CA LEU A 229 -9.43 -3.79 3.09
C LEU A 229 -10.57 -3.71 2.07
N PRO A 230 -10.31 -3.25 0.83
CA PRO A 230 -11.33 -3.28 -0.19
C PRO A 230 -11.64 -4.74 -0.58
N ASP A 231 -12.81 -4.95 -1.18
CA ASP A 231 -13.21 -6.26 -1.67
C ASP A 231 -12.36 -6.64 -2.89
N ILE A 232 -11.31 -7.44 -2.66
CA ILE A 232 -10.32 -7.81 -3.69
C ILE A 232 -10.91 -8.56 -4.87
N SER A 233 -12.07 -9.21 -4.69
CA SER A 233 -12.80 -9.88 -5.79
C SER A 233 -13.41 -8.89 -6.78
N LYS A 234 -13.57 -7.62 -6.38
CA LYS A 234 -14.11 -6.53 -7.20
C LYS A 234 -13.03 -5.55 -7.66
N THR A 235 -11.91 -5.44 -6.93
CA THR A 235 -10.83 -4.50 -7.29
C THR A 235 -9.83 -5.08 -8.28
N ALA A 236 -9.55 -6.39 -8.23
CA ALA A 236 -8.85 -7.04 -9.32
C ALA A 236 -9.80 -7.10 -10.52
N TYR A 237 -9.39 -6.61 -11.68
CA TYR A 237 -10.17 -6.75 -12.91
C TYR A 237 -10.12 -8.21 -13.39
N LEU A 238 -10.84 -9.08 -12.67
CA LEU A 238 -10.96 -10.49 -13.00
C LEU A 238 -11.99 -10.62 -14.12
N LEU A 239 -11.52 -11.02 -15.29
CA LEU A 239 -12.38 -11.42 -16.39
C LEU A 239 -12.50 -12.93 -16.40
N SER A 240 -13.73 -13.42 -16.43
CA SER A 240 -13.96 -14.82 -16.78
C SER A 240 -13.51 -15.07 -18.22
N VAL A 241 -13.06 -16.29 -18.53
CA VAL A 241 -12.67 -16.68 -19.90
C VAL A 241 -13.76 -16.33 -20.92
N PRO A 242 -15.07 -16.59 -20.69
CA PRO A 242 -16.11 -16.18 -21.62
C PRO A 242 -16.21 -14.67 -21.82
N LYS A 243 -16.02 -13.88 -20.75
CA LYS A 243 -16.09 -12.42 -20.83
C LYS A 243 -14.88 -11.85 -21.59
N LEU A 244 -13.69 -12.42 -21.37
CA LEU A 244 -12.50 -12.07 -22.14
C LEU A 244 -12.66 -12.43 -23.62
N ALA A 245 -13.17 -13.63 -23.93
CA ALA A 245 -13.45 -14.06 -25.30
C ALA A 245 -14.42 -13.10 -26.01
N ALA A 246 -15.50 -12.70 -25.32
CA ALA A 246 -16.46 -11.73 -25.83
C ALA A 246 -15.83 -10.35 -26.10
N LEU A 247 -15.00 -9.84 -25.18
CA LEU A 247 -14.29 -8.55 -25.36
C LEU A 247 -13.34 -8.58 -26.56
N LEU A 248 -12.66 -9.70 -26.76
CA LEU A 248 -11.68 -9.88 -27.83
C LEU A 248 -12.29 -10.29 -29.17
N HIS A 249 -13.60 -10.57 -29.21
CA HIS A 249 -14.29 -11.09 -30.39
C HIS A 249 -13.65 -12.37 -30.95
N VAL A 250 -13.21 -13.27 -30.05
CA VAL A 250 -12.64 -14.59 -30.38
C VAL A 250 -13.40 -15.71 -29.69
N PRO A 251 -13.35 -16.96 -30.20
CA PRO A 251 -13.98 -18.10 -29.52
C PRO A 251 -13.40 -18.36 -28.12
N VAL A 252 -14.23 -18.85 -27.20
CA VAL A 252 -13.81 -19.27 -25.84
C VAL A 252 -12.64 -20.25 -25.89
N GLY A 253 -12.68 -21.23 -26.80
CA GLY A 253 -11.60 -22.21 -26.97
C GLY A 253 -10.27 -21.59 -27.40
N THR A 254 -10.30 -20.48 -28.14
CA THR A 254 -9.08 -19.72 -28.47
C THR A 254 -8.47 -19.11 -27.20
N VAL A 255 -9.31 -18.55 -26.33
CA VAL A 255 -8.83 -17.97 -25.06
C VAL A 255 -8.29 -19.06 -24.13
N MET A 256 -9.02 -20.17 -23.96
CA MET A 256 -8.58 -21.29 -23.12
C MET A 256 -7.23 -21.83 -23.60
N SER A 257 -7.09 -22.05 -24.91
CA SER A 257 -5.87 -22.60 -25.49
C SER A 257 -4.68 -21.66 -25.33
N SER A 258 -4.86 -20.36 -25.58
CA SER A 258 -3.80 -19.36 -25.38
C SER A 258 -3.39 -19.17 -23.92
N LEU A 259 -4.29 -19.43 -22.96
CA LEU A 259 -4.01 -19.36 -21.52
C LEU A 259 -3.57 -20.70 -20.91
N GLY A 260 -3.49 -21.78 -21.71
CA GLY A 260 -3.13 -23.10 -21.20
C GLY A 260 -4.17 -23.73 -20.26
N LEU A 261 -5.45 -23.40 -20.43
CA LEU A 261 -6.57 -23.85 -19.58
C LEU A 261 -7.31 -25.07 -20.14
N ASN A 262 -6.70 -25.79 -21.10
CA ASN A 262 -7.30 -26.94 -21.79
C ASN A 262 -7.14 -28.24 -20.98
#